data_AF-A0A972KPL6-F1
#
_entry.id   AF-A0A972KPL6-F1
#
_cell.length_a   1.000
_cell.length_b   1.000
_cell.length_c   1.000
_cell.angle_alpha   90.00
_cell.angle_beta   90.00
_cell.angle_gamma   90.00
#
_symmetry.space_group_name_H-M   'P 1'
#
loop_
_entity.id
_entity.type
_entity.pdbx_description
1 polymer ?
#
loop_
_entity_poly.entity_id
_entity_poly.type
_entity_poly.pdbx_seq_one_letter_code
_entity_poly.pdbx_strand_id
1 'polypeptide(L)'
;TEQGRKAYWTNICGDISNEIDIGERIVGGSVLGSDEFIGWVKEKLSGRETREVPAVKRILSYKAKDAILNAIREETGKTLSEIRAEKGIIRQVAMELLYRVGGLKGIEIGKLMGVDYSTVSQGRKKLKQKVAEERNLSLLMQRIEQRLSR
;
A
#
# COMPACT_ATOMS: atom_id res chain seq x y z
N THR A 1 20.01 -9.34 -15.87
CA THR A 1 21.26 -9.18 -16.65
C THR A 1 22.34 -8.61 -15.75
N GLU A 2 23.61 -8.78 -16.11
CA GLU A 2 24.76 -8.26 -15.35
C GLU A 2 24.67 -6.73 -15.14
N GLN A 3 24.31 -5.99 -16.19
CA GLN A 3 24.04 -4.55 -16.12
C GLN A 3 22.96 -4.19 -15.08
N GLY A 4 21.89 -4.97 -14.99
CA GLY A 4 20.82 -4.75 -14.02
C GLY A 4 21.27 -4.95 -12.56
N ARG A 5 22.15 -5.94 -12.31
CA ARG A 5 22.70 -6.18 -10.97
C ARG A 5 23.65 -5.06 -10.54
N LYS A 6 24.47 -4.56 -11.47
CA LYS A 6 25.38 -3.45 -11.22
C LYS A 6 24.63 -2.16 -10.89
N ALA A 7 23.58 -1.84 -11.66
CA ALA A 7 22.72 -0.68 -11.39
C ALA A 7 21.95 -0.78 -10.06
N TYR A 8 21.47 -1.98 -9.71
CA TYR A 8 20.86 -2.23 -8.39
C TYR A 8 21.86 -1.98 -7.26
N TRP A 9 23.07 -2.55 -7.35
CA TRP A 9 24.09 -2.41 -6.32
C TRP A 9 24.51 -0.95 -6.08
N THR A 10 24.70 -0.18 -7.14
CA THR A 10 25.03 1.26 -7.03
C THR A 10 23.95 2.06 -6.28
N ASN A 11 22.68 1.78 -6.53
CA ASN A 11 21.58 2.45 -5.82
C ASN A 11 21.52 2.06 -4.34
N ILE A 12 21.67 0.77 -4.03
CA ILE A 12 21.70 0.29 -2.64
C ILE A 12 22.84 0.94 -1.85
N CYS A 13 24.04 1.06 -2.45
CA CYS A 13 25.15 1.76 -1.80
C CYS A 13 24.85 3.25 -1.52
N GLY A 14 24.12 3.91 -2.42
CA GLY A 14 23.65 5.29 -2.21
C GLY A 14 22.62 5.38 -1.09
N ASP A 15 21.65 4.46 -1.07
CA ASP A 15 20.58 4.41 -0.06
C ASP A 15 21.10 4.12 1.36
N ILE A 16 22.09 3.22 1.49
CA ILE A 16 22.79 2.94 2.75
C ILE A 16 23.49 4.19 3.29
N SER A 17 24.06 5.00 2.40
CA SER A 17 24.77 6.24 2.78
C SER A 17 23.83 7.35 3.25
N ASN A 18 22.53 7.23 3.00
CA ASN A 18 21.47 8.18 3.35
C ASN A 18 20.66 7.76 4.60
N GLU A 19 21.15 6.83 5.42
CA GLU A 19 20.49 6.35 6.65
C GLU A 19 19.04 5.85 6.47
N ILE A 20 18.72 5.28 5.30
CA ILE A 20 17.39 4.69 5.06
C ILE A 20 17.28 3.40 5.91
N ASP A 21 16.21 3.27 6.70
CA ASP A 21 15.91 2.02 7.42
C ASP A 21 15.53 0.91 6.43
N ILE A 22 16.54 0.10 6.10
CA ILE A 22 16.47 -1.00 5.15
C ILE A 22 15.61 -2.15 5.69
N GLY A 23 15.49 -2.31 7.02
CA GLY A 23 14.79 -3.42 7.65
C GLY A 23 13.30 -3.45 7.33
N GLU A 24 12.66 -2.28 7.31
CA GLU A 24 11.24 -2.13 6.93
C GLU A 24 11.00 -2.26 5.41
N ARG A 25 12.07 -2.24 4.61
CA ARG A 25 12.02 -2.24 3.14
C ARG A 25 12.42 -3.58 2.50
N ILE A 26 12.64 -4.64 3.27
CA ILE A 26 12.92 -5.98 2.70
C ILE A 26 11.62 -6.64 2.24
N VAL A 27 11.49 -6.90 0.93
CA VAL A 27 10.34 -7.62 0.33
C VAL A 27 10.82 -8.81 -0.47
N GLY A 28 10.38 -10.01 -0.06
CA GLY A 28 10.68 -11.26 -0.77
C GLY A 28 12.17 -11.63 -0.78
N GLY A 29 12.94 -11.21 0.25
CA GLY A 29 14.38 -11.45 0.35
C GLY A 29 15.24 -10.45 -0.44
N SER A 30 14.66 -9.35 -0.92
CA SER A 30 15.38 -8.28 -1.61
C SER A 30 15.15 -6.94 -0.91
N VAL A 31 16.17 -6.10 -0.84
CA VAL A 31 16.06 -4.74 -0.29
C VAL A 31 15.37 -3.87 -1.34
N LEU A 32 14.21 -3.31 -1.00
CA LEU A 32 13.66 -2.20 -1.77
C LEU A 32 14.48 -0.95 -1.42
N GLY A 33 15.16 -0.40 -2.41
CA GLY A 33 15.86 0.88 -2.26
C GLY A 33 14.91 2.06 -1.99
N SER A 34 15.41 3.27 -2.25
CA SER A 34 14.65 4.51 -2.15
C SER A 34 13.39 4.55 -3.02
N ASP A 35 12.47 5.46 -2.70
CA ASP A 35 11.21 5.60 -3.45
C ASP A 35 11.45 5.99 -4.92
N GLU A 36 12.54 6.71 -5.18
CA GLU A 36 13.07 7.01 -6.52
C GLU A 36 13.49 5.74 -7.26
N PHE A 37 14.25 4.86 -6.61
CA PHE A 37 14.65 3.56 -7.17
C PHE A 37 13.44 2.69 -7.50
N ILE A 38 12.43 2.66 -6.63
CA ILE A 38 11.17 1.96 -6.87
C ILE A 38 10.44 2.57 -8.08
N GLY A 39 10.44 3.90 -8.21
CA GLY A 39 9.90 4.62 -9.37
C GLY A 39 10.57 4.19 -10.68
N TRP A 40 11.90 4.18 -10.70
CA TRP A 40 12.70 3.76 -11.85
C TRP A 40 12.46 2.29 -12.25
N VAL A 41 12.41 1.38 -11.26
CA VAL A 41 12.10 -0.04 -11.51
C VAL A 41 10.71 -0.19 -12.13
N LYS A 42 9.72 0.57 -11.65
CA LYS A 42 8.36 0.53 -12.22
C LYS A 42 8.34 1.05 -13.65
N GLU A 43 8.97 2.18 -13.94
CA GLU A 43 9.05 2.70 -15.31
C GLU A 43 9.67 1.67 -16.26
N LYS A 44 10.73 0.98 -15.82
CA LYS A 44 11.36 -0.10 -16.59
C LYS A 44 10.49 -1.36 -16.77
N LEU A 45 9.54 -1.59 -15.87
CA LEU A 45 8.61 -2.73 -15.91
C LEU A 45 7.25 -2.38 -16.52
N SER A 46 6.92 -1.08 -16.67
CA SER A 46 5.69 -0.56 -17.26
C SER A 46 5.72 -0.79 -18.76
N GLY A 47 5.13 -1.88 -19.24
CA GLY A 47 5.09 -2.24 -20.66
C GLY A 47 5.54 -3.67 -20.98
N ARG A 48 5.97 -4.44 -19.98
CA ARG A 48 6.12 -5.90 -20.11
C ARG A 48 4.93 -6.57 -19.44
N GLU A 49 4.45 -7.71 -19.95
CA GLU A 49 3.37 -8.48 -19.31
C GLU A 49 3.81 -8.89 -17.88
N THR A 50 3.50 -8.03 -16.91
CA THR A 50 3.82 -8.20 -15.48
C THR A 50 2.94 -9.24 -14.80
N ARG A 51 2.13 -9.98 -15.57
CA ARG A 51 1.10 -10.89 -15.09
C ARG A 51 1.68 -12.11 -14.36
N GLU A 52 2.94 -12.47 -14.64
CA GLU A 52 3.53 -13.74 -14.18
C GLU A 52 4.62 -13.63 -13.10
N VAL A 53 4.96 -12.42 -12.59
CA VAL A 53 6.04 -12.28 -11.58
C VAL A 53 5.50 -11.81 -10.22
N PRO A 54 5.32 -12.73 -9.24
CA PRO A 54 4.77 -12.41 -7.91
C PRO A 54 5.54 -11.33 -7.13
N ALA A 55 6.86 -11.21 -7.36
CA ALA A 55 7.69 -10.20 -6.70
C ALA A 55 7.33 -8.78 -7.17
N VAL A 56 7.07 -8.57 -8.46
CA VAL A 56 6.68 -7.26 -9.01
C VAL A 56 5.33 -6.82 -8.44
N LYS A 57 4.38 -7.76 -8.30
CA LYS A 57 3.09 -7.49 -7.66
C LYS A 57 3.25 -7.01 -6.21
N ARG A 58 4.18 -7.60 -5.44
CA ARG A 58 4.49 -7.17 -4.06
C ARG A 58 5.10 -5.76 -4.00
N ILE A 59 5.99 -5.44 -4.93
CA ILE A 59 6.61 -4.09 -4.98
C ILE A 59 5.56 -3.04 -5.34
N LEU A 60 4.67 -3.36 -6.29
CA LEU A 60 3.56 -2.48 -6.66
C LEU A 60 2.61 -2.25 -5.48
N SER A 61 2.29 -3.29 -4.69
CA SER A 61 1.40 -3.17 -3.53
C SER A 61 1.93 -2.27 -2.40
N TYR A 62 3.25 -2.19 -2.21
CA TYR A 62 3.82 -1.36 -1.13
C TYR A 62 3.71 0.14 -1.42
N LYS A 63 4.03 0.61 -2.63
CA LYS A 63 3.78 2.02 -3.01
C LYS A 63 2.28 2.34 -2.97
N ALA A 64 1.43 1.37 -3.30
CA ALA A 64 -0.01 1.54 -3.20
C ALA A 64 -0.45 1.71 -1.73
N LYS A 65 0.15 0.97 -0.77
CA LYS A 65 -0.10 1.14 0.67
C LYS A 65 0.13 2.59 1.12
N ASP A 66 1.31 3.15 0.85
CA ASP A 66 1.64 4.51 1.31
C ASP A 66 0.79 5.57 0.61
N ALA A 67 0.53 5.42 -0.70
CA ALA A 67 -0.39 6.28 -1.44
C ALA A 67 -1.82 6.24 -0.86
N ILE A 68 -2.34 5.05 -0.53
CA ILE A 68 -3.66 4.86 0.08
C ILE A 68 -3.73 5.54 1.45
N LEU A 69 -2.72 5.33 2.31
CA LEU A 69 -2.70 5.95 3.63
C LEU A 69 -2.62 7.48 3.56
N ASN A 70 -1.83 8.01 2.62
CA ASN A 70 -1.75 9.45 2.39
C ASN A 70 -3.07 10.02 1.86
N ALA A 71 -3.72 9.36 0.90
CA ALA A 71 -5.01 9.80 0.37
C ALA A 71 -6.11 9.80 1.46
N ILE A 72 -6.11 8.79 2.34
CA ILE A 72 -7.03 8.75 3.49
C ILE A 72 -6.73 9.90 4.46
N ARG A 73 -5.45 10.13 4.78
CA ARG A 73 -5.04 11.24 5.65
C ARG A 73 -5.47 12.58 5.10
N GLU A 74 -5.31 12.81 3.80
CA GLU A 74 -5.72 14.07 3.16
C GLU A 74 -7.23 14.30 3.21
N GLU A 75 -8.05 13.26 3.07
CA GLU A 75 -9.52 13.40 3.11
C GLU A 75 -10.10 13.41 4.53
N THR A 76 -9.44 12.77 5.49
CA THR A 76 -10.02 12.53 6.83
C THR A 76 -9.26 13.24 7.94
N GLY A 77 -8.06 13.75 7.67
CA GLY A 77 -7.12 14.26 8.66
C GLY A 77 -6.44 13.18 9.50
N LYS A 78 -6.80 11.89 9.34
CA LYS A 78 -6.38 10.83 10.25
C LYS A 78 -5.10 10.13 9.81
N THR A 79 -4.20 9.94 10.76
CA THR A 79 -2.97 9.18 10.62
C THR A 79 -3.22 7.67 10.79
N LEU A 80 -2.26 6.84 10.38
CA LEU A 80 -2.33 5.39 10.60
C LEU A 80 -2.53 5.02 12.08
N SER A 81 -1.89 5.76 13.00
CA SER A 81 -2.02 5.52 14.44
C SER A 81 -3.46 5.76 14.93
N GLU A 82 -4.08 6.86 14.50
CA GLU A 82 -5.47 7.18 14.84
C GLU A 82 -6.45 6.18 14.22
N ILE A 83 -6.21 5.78 12.97
CA ILE A 83 -6.98 4.74 12.27
C ILE A 83 -6.88 3.39 13.00
N ARG A 84 -5.71 3.07 13.57
CA ARG A 84 -5.51 1.85 14.38
C ARG A 84 -6.26 1.93 15.72
N ALA A 85 -6.21 3.08 16.37
CA ALA A 85 -6.80 3.30 17.68
C ALA A 85 -8.33 3.28 17.61
N GLU A 86 -8.92 3.82 16.55
CA GLU A 86 -10.35 3.81 16.36
C GLU A 86 -10.88 2.44 15.91
N LYS A 87 -12.14 2.15 16.26
CA LYS A 87 -12.89 0.97 15.74
C LYS A 87 -13.95 1.38 14.72
N GLY A 88 -13.74 2.55 14.09
CA GLY A 88 -14.73 3.26 13.30
C GLY A 88 -14.72 2.93 11.81
N ILE A 89 -15.54 3.69 11.08
CA ILE A 89 -15.76 3.50 9.64
C ILE A 89 -14.50 3.78 8.80
N ILE A 90 -13.66 4.73 9.20
CA ILE A 90 -12.45 5.10 8.46
C ILE A 90 -11.42 3.95 8.50
N ARG A 91 -11.29 3.23 9.62
CA ARG A 91 -10.53 1.97 9.66
C ARG A 91 -11.05 0.92 8.69
N GLN A 92 -12.36 0.78 8.54
CA GLN A 92 -12.94 -0.15 7.58
C GLN A 92 -12.66 0.28 6.14
N VAL A 93 -12.75 1.58 5.85
CA VAL A 93 -12.35 2.18 4.56
C VAL A 93 -10.89 1.85 4.25
N ALA A 94 -9.98 2.08 5.20
CA ALA A 94 -8.57 1.77 5.05
C ALA A 94 -8.36 0.28 4.73
N MET A 95 -9.01 -0.62 5.47
CA MET A 95 -8.94 -2.06 5.23
C MET A 95 -9.44 -2.46 3.83
N GLU A 96 -10.53 -1.87 3.33
CA GLU A 96 -11.04 -2.18 2.00
C GLU A 96 -10.12 -1.66 0.89
N LEU A 97 -9.62 -0.43 1.00
CA LEU A 97 -8.73 0.16 0.00
C LEU A 97 -7.38 -0.56 -0.05
N LEU A 98 -6.76 -0.84 1.10
CA LEU A 98 -5.51 -1.60 1.17
C LEU A 98 -5.63 -2.99 0.57
N TYR A 99 -6.80 -3.63 0.70
CA TYR A 99 -7.05 -4.92 0.06
C TYR A 99 -7.30 -4.78 -1.44
N ARG A 100 -8.28 -3.96 -1.83
CA ARG A 100 -8.79 -3.90 -3.21
C ARG A 100 -7.86 -3.15 -4.16
N VAL A 101 -7.38 -2.00 -3.70
CA VAL A 101 -6.47 -1.13 -4.48
C VAL A 101 -5.02 -1.49 -4.18
N GLY A 102 -4.70 -1.68 -2.90
CA GLY A 102 -3.34 -2.01 -2.48
C GLY A 102 -2.92 -3.45 -2.80
N GLY A 103 -3.87 -4.38 -2.94
CA GLY A 103 -3.57 -5.79 -3.19
C GLY A 103 -2.98 -6.54 -1.99
N LEU A 104 -3.03 -5.96 -0.79
CA LEU A 104 -2.54 -6.59 0.44
C LEU A 104 -3.48 -7.73 0.87
N LYS A 105 -2.89 -8.77 1.47
CA LYS A 105 -3.65 -9.86 2.09
C LYS A 105 -4.25 -9.42 3.41
N GLY A 106 -5.35 -10.04 3.81
CA GLY A 106 -6.01 -9.74 5.09
C GLY A 106 -5.08 -9.91 6.31
N ILE A 107 -4.13 -10.83 6.26
CA ILE A 107 -3.12 -11.01 7.32
C ILE A 107 -2.15 -9.82 7.37
N GLU A 108 -1.70 -9.32 6.21
CA GLU A 108 -0.79 -8.16 6.12
C GLU A 108 -1.49 -6.89 6.60
N ILE A 109 -2.75 -6.70 6.20
CA ILE A 109 -3.60 -5.59 6.68
C ILE A 109 -3.86 -5.73 8.18
N GLY A 110 -4.08 -6.96 8.67
CA GLY A 110 -4.29 -7.23 10.08
C GLY A 110 -3.08 -6.81 10.92
N LYS A 111 -1.87 -7.24 10.52
CA LYS A 111 -0.61 -6.79 11.11
C LYS A 111 -0.47 -5.26 11.06
N LEU A 112 -0.74 -4.66 9.90
CA LEU A 112 -0.69 -3.21 9.73
C LEU A 112 -1.72 -2.48 10.60
N MET A 113 -2.82 -3.12 10.96
CA MET A 113 -3.89 -2.52 11.76
C MET A 113 -3.85 -2.94 13.22
N GLY A 114 -2.98 -3.87 13.63
CA GLY A 114 -2.96 -4.46 14.97
C GLY A 114 -4.20 -5.32 15.29
N VAL A 115 -4.76 -6.03 14.30
CA VAL A 115 -5.93 -6.92 14.46
C VAL A 115 -5.80 -8.20 13.67
N ASP A 116 -6.63 -9.20 13.98
CA ASP A 116 -6.70 -10.45 13.23
C ASP A 116 -7.26 -10.27 11.81
N TYR A 117 -6.89 -11.20 10.93
CA TYR A 117 -7.39 -11.24 9.55
C TYR A 117 -8.93 -11.36 9.48
N SER A 118 -9.54 -12.02 10.46
CA SER A 118 -10.99 -12.17 10.57
C SER A 118 -11.66 -10.81 10.80
N THR A 119 -11.07 -9.97 11.64
CA THR A 119 -11.51 -8.58 11.87
C THR A 119 -11.44 -7.76 10.59
N VAL A 120 -10.36 -7.90 9.81
CA VAL A 120 -10.23 -7.25 8.50
C VAL A 120 -11.34 -7.70 7.55
N SER A 121 -11.58 -9.01 7.44
CA SER A 121 -12.63 -9.57 6.58
C SER A 121 -14.02 -9.05 6.95
N GLN A 122 -14.35 -9.05 8.25
CA GLN A 122 -15.64 -8.58 8.74
C GLN A 122 -15.81 -7.06 8.57
N GLY A 123 -14.77 -6.28 8.86
CA GLY A 123 -14.79 -4.82 8.68
C GLY A 123 -15.09 -4.42 7.24
N ARG A 124 -14.45 -5.09 6.28
CA ARG A 124 -14.68 -4.89 4.85
C ARG A 124 -16.09 -5.28 4.42
N LYS A 125 -16.61 -6.41 4.92
CA LYS A 125 -18.00 -6.84 4.64
C LYS A 125 -19.01 -5.80 5.14
N LYS A 126 -18.83 -5.31 6.38
CA LYS A 126 -19.68 -4.27 6.98
C LYS A 126 -19.61 -2.96 6.21
N LEU A 127 -18.43 -2.55 5.77
CA LEU A 127 -18.26 -1.36 4.95
C LEU A 127 -19.07 -1.43 3.66
N LYS A 128 -19.00 -2.55 2.94
CA LYS A 128 -19.72 -2.71 1.67
C LYS A 128 -21.23 -2.57 1.82
N GLN A 129 -21.78 -3.07 2.92
CA GLN A 129 -23.21 -2.90 3.25
C GLN A 129 -23.52 -1.42 3.52
N LYS A 130 -22.73 -0.77 4.38
CA LYS A 130 -22.92 0.64 4.72
C LYS A 130 -22.78 1.59 3.54
N VAL A 131 -21.85 1.34 2.62
CA VAL A 131 -21.65 2.17 1.42
C VAL A 131 -22.89 2.18 0.52
N ALA A 132 -23.63 1.07 0.47
CA ALA A 132 -24.87 0.98 -0.30
C ALA A 132 -26.01 1.82 0.33
N GLU A 133 -25.98 2.01 1.66
CA GLU A 133 -27.02 2.68 2.43
C GLU A 133 -26.69 4.16 2.70
N GLU A 134 -25.41 4.50 2.88
CA GLU A 134 -24.94 5.82 3.30
C GLU A 134 -24.26 6.58 2.15
N ARG A 135 -24.98 7.56 1.57
CA ARG A 135 -24.48 8.39 0.47
C ARG A 135 -23.18 9.13 0.80
N ASN A 136 -23.03 9.63 2.02
CA ASN A 136 -21.84 10.37 2.44
C ASN A 136 -20.58 9.48 2.44
N LEU A 137 -20.73 8.21 2.83
CA LEU A 137 -19.64 7.24 2.85
C LEU A 137 -19.22 6.84 1.44
N SER A 138 -20.20 6.65 0.54
CA SER A 138 -19.93 6.43 -0.89
C SER A 138 -19.15 7.58 -1.52
N LEU A 139 -19.56 8.83 -1.24
CA LEU A 139 -18.84 10.02 -1.72
C LEU A 139 -17.41 10.12 -1.16
N LEU A 140 -17.21 9.77 0.12
CA LEU A 140 -15.88 9.72 0.72
C LEU A 140 -14.97 8.71 -0.02
N MET A 141 -15.48 7.50 -0.27
CA MET A 141 -14.72 6.49 -1.02
C MET A 141 -14.39 6.97 -2.43
N GLN A 142 -15.34 7.58 -3.13
CA GLN A 142 -15.10 8.15 -4.46
C GLN A 142 -14.00 9.23 -4.44
N ARG A 143 -14.01 10.15 -3.46
CA ARG A 143 -12.96 11.18 -3.34
C ARG A 143 -11.58 10.57 -3.12
N ILE A 144 -11.48 9.57 -2.24
CA ILE A 144 -10.20 8.89 -1.99
C ILE A 144 -9.73 8.15 -3.25
N GLU A 145 -10.63 7.47 -3.96
CA GLU A 145 -10.28 6.73 -5.19
C GLU A 145 -9.87 7.67 -6.33
N GLN A 146 -10.50 8.83 -6.46
CA GLN A 146 -10.10 9.86 -7.41
C GLN A 146 -8.68 10.38 -7.13
N ARG A 147 -8.31 10.54 -5.86
CA ARG A 147 -6.93 10.91 -5.47
C ARG A 147 -5.92 9.83 -5.82
N LEU A 148 -6.31 8.55 -5.71
CA LEU A 148 -5.45 7.42 -6.05
C LEU A 148 -5.30 7.18 -7.55
N SER A 149 -6.15 7.80 -8.36
CA SER A 149 -6.14 7.68 -9.83
C SER A 149 -5.42 8.85 -10.51
N ARG A 150 -4.95 9.83 -9.73
CA ARG A 150 -4.09 10.93 -10.20
C ARG A 150 -2.63 10.52 -10.12
#